data_AF-A0A834LKQ1-F1
#
_entry.id   AF-A0A834LKQ1-F1
#
_cell.length_a   1.000
_cell.length_b   1.000
_cell.length_c   1.000
_cell.angle_alpha   90.00
_cell.angle_beta   90.00
_cell.angle_gamma   90.00
#
_symmetry.space_group_name_H-M   'P 1'
#
loop_
_entity.id
_entity.type
_entity.pdbx_description
1 polymer ?
#
loop_
_entity_poly.entity_id
_entity_poly.type
_entity_poly.pdbx_seq_one_letter_code
_entity_poly.pdbx_strand_id
1 'polypeptide(L)'
;MLQIFYDSQDFFLLKELEKLGPKKGVISQSVKDVIQSLVDDDLVSKDKIGTSVYFWSLPSCAGNQLRNVYRKLEDDLQSSKKRLAELVEQCEALKKGREESDEREEALGELKAIEQKYNELKSILSQDEMGHYADNDPAAFEEMKKSIEVAHAAANRWTDNIFTLRQWCGNNFPQAKEQLEHLYNEVGITDDFDYLELAPILPQGPVSDQMLEGNP
;
A
#
# COMPACT_ATOMS: atom_id res chain seq x y z
N MET A 1 -56.97 8.27 -31.21
CA MET A 1 -55.60 8.37 -31.77
C MET A 1 -54.98 6.98 -31.99
N LEU A 2 -54.83 6.14 -30.95
CA LEU A 2 -54.25 4.79 -31.06
C LEU A 2 -54.86 3.91 -32.16
N GLN A 3 -56.17 4.01 -32.34
CA GLN A 3 -56.89 3.23 -33.35
C GLN A 3 -56.42 3.47 -34.79
N ILE A 4 -55.79 4.62 -35.09
CA ILE A 4 -55.15 4.86 -36.39
C ILE A 4 -54.07 3.81 -36.65
N PHE A 5 -53.24 3.52 -35.65
CA PHE A 5 -52.16 2.54 -35.75
C PHE A 5 -52.67 1.10 -35.78
N TYR A 6 -53.71 0.77 -35.01
CA TYR A 6 -54.25 -0.59 -34.97
C TYR A 6 -55.07 -0.97 -36.21
N ASP A 7 -55.80 -0.01 -36.77
CA ASP A 7 -56.59 -0.22 -37.99
C ASP A 7 -55.67 -0.38 -39.22
N SER A 8 -54.63 0.47 -39.35
CA SER A 8 -53.75 0.45 -40.53
C SER A 8 -52.57 -0.51 -40.40
N GLN A 9 -52.11 -0.77 -39.17
CA GLN A 9 -50.89 -1.51 -38.86
C GLN A 9 -49.65 -0.99 -39.62
N ASP A 10 -49.59 0.34 -39.80
CA ASP A 10 -48.58 1.02 -40.62
C ASP A 10 -47.77 2.04 -39.80
N PHE A 11 -46.69 2.53 -40.40
CA PHE A 11 -45.78 3.53 -39.85
C PHE A 11 -46.17 4.92 -40.33
N PHE A 12 -46.18 5.89 -39.42
CA PHE A 12 -46.59 7.25 -39.74
C PHE A 12 -45.55 8.29 -39.36
N LEU A 13 -45.44 9.32 -40.18
CA LEU A 13 -44.76 10.56 -39.84
C LEU A 13 -45.69 11.47 -39.05
N LEU A 14 -45.12 12.39 -38.26
CA LEU A 14 -45.92 13.36 -37.49
C LEU A 14 -46.89 14.16 -38.38
N LYS A 15 -46.44 14.58 -39.58
CA LYS A 15 -47.27 15.31 -40.55
C LYS A 15 -48.46 14.50 -41.07
N GLU A 16 -48.36 13.17 -41.10
CA GLU A 16 -49.45 12.29 -41.53
C GLU A 16 -50.44 12.09 -40.40
N LEU A 17 -49.94 11.95 -39.18
CA LEU A 17 -50.75 11.90 -37.96
C LEU A 17 -51.52 13.19 -37.73
N GLU A 18 -50.93 14.36 -38.02
CA GLU A 18 -51.63 15.66 -37.97
C GLU A 18 -52.81 15.74 -38.95
N LYS A 19 -52.76 15.02 -40.08
CA LYS A 19 -53.87 14.93 -41.05
C LYS A 19 -54.93 13.90 -40.65
N LEU A 20 -54.52 12.78 -40.05
CA LEU A 20 -55.40 11.66 -39.70
C LEU A 20 -56.03 11.82 -38.30
N GLY A 21 -55.35 12.48 -37.38
CA GLY A 21 -55.78 12.72 -36.00
C GLY A 21 -57.16 13.40 -35.89
N PRO A 22 -57.41 14.52 -36.61
CA PRO A 22 -58.72 15.18 -36.62
C PRO A 22 -59.86 14.29 -37.12
N LYS A 23 -59.59 13.40 -38.08
CA LYS A 23 -60.59 12.45 -38.60
C LYS A 23 -61.03 11.42 -37.56
N LYS A 24 -60.25 11.22 -36.51
CA LYS A 24 -60.54 10.32 -35.39
C LYS A 24 -60.85 11.09 -34.10
N GLY A 25 -61.25 12.36 -34.20
CA GLY A 25 -61.79 13.16 -33.09
C GLY A 25 -60.74 13.87 -32.22
N VAL A 26 -59.47 13.90 -32.62
CA VAL A 26 -58.42 14.65 -31.89
C VAL A 26 -58.36 16.08 -32.41
N ILE A 27 -58.31 17.07 -31.51
CA ILE A 27 -58.20 18.48 -31.91
C ILE A 27 -56.87 18.68 -32.67
N SER A 28 -56.91 19.33 -33.84
CA SER A 28 -55.74 19.42 -34.74
C SER A 28 -54.48 20.00 -34.08
N GLN A 29 -54.64 20.97 -33.16
CA GLN A 29 -53.53 21.59 -32.45
C GLN A 29 -52.92 20.69 -31.38
N SER A 30 -53.67 19.70 -30.86
CA SER A 30 -53.24 18.81 -29.78
C SER A 30 -52.72 17.46 -30.27
N VAL A 31 -52.71 17.19 -31.59
CA VAL A 31 -52.31 15.88 -32.13
C VAL A 31 -50.89 15.51 -31.71
N LYS A 32 -49.97 16.48 -31.76
CA LYS A 32 -48.57 16.29 -31.36
C LYS A 32 -48.45 15.90 -29.89
N ASP A 33 -49.16 16.60 -29.00
CA ASP A 33 -49.11 16.35 -27.56
C ASP A 33 -49.74 15.00 -27.19
N VAL A 34 -50.85 14.65 -27.86
CA VAL A 34 -51.50 13.35 -27.69
C VAL A 34 -50.60 12.21 -28.16
N ILE A 35 -49.92 12.35 -29.31
CA ILE A 35 -48.93 11.36 -29.77
C ILE A 35 -47.78 11.24 -28.76
N GLN A 36 -47.27 12.37 -28.25
CA GLN A 36 -46.17 12.33 -27.30
C GLN A 36 -46.57 11.63 -26.00
N SER A 37 -47.75 11.93 -25.44
CA SER A 37 -48.29 11.24 -24.27
C SER A 37 -48.42 9.73 -24.50
N LEU A 38 -48.91 9.32 -25.68
CA LEU A 38 -49.02 7.89 -26.02
C LEU A 38 -47.66 7.19 -26.14
N VAL A 39 -46.63 7.93 -26.55
CA VAL A 39 -45.25 7.42 -26.56
C VAL A 39 -44.71 7.34 -25.14
N ASP A 40 -44.99 8.34 -24.31
CA ASP A 40 -44.54 8.38 -22.91
C ASP A 40 -45.18 7.26 -22.08
N ASP A 41 -46.40 6.84 -22.44
CA ASP A 41 -47.12 5.69 -21.87
C ASP A 41 -46.74 4.34 -22.52
N ASP A 42 -45.71 4.30 -23.38
CA ASP A 42 -45.25 3.11 -24.14
C ASP A 42 -46.33 2.46 -25.05
N LEU A 43 -47.42 3.16 -25.34
CA LEU A 43 -48.51 2.68 -26.21
C LEU A 43 -48.21 2.89 -27.70
N VAL A 44 -47.35 3.85 -28.03
CA VAL A 44 -46.85 4.11 -29.40
C VAL A 44 -45.34 4.09 -29.39
N SER A 45 -44.74 3.27 -30.26
CA SER A 45 -43.29 3.29 -30.47
C SER A 45 -42.90 4.46 -31.36
N LYS A 46 -41.80 5.13 -31.03
CA LYS A 46 -41.15 6.13 -31.88
C LYS A 46 -39.71 5.73 -32.16
N ASP A 47 -39.25 5.97 -33.38
CA ASP A 47 -37.84 5.87 -33.72
C ASP A 47 -37.46 6.84 -34.83
N LYS A 48 -36.21 7.28 -34.82
CA LYS A 48 -35.66 8.22 -35.79
C LYS A 48 -34.80 7.47 -36.79
N ILE A 49 -35.29 7.39 -38.02
CA ILE A 49 -34.60 6.75 -39.13
C ILE A 49 -34.19 7.84 -40.12
N GLY A 50 -32.88 8.11 -40.20
CA GLY A 50 -32.31 9.20 -40.98
C GLY A 50 -32.74 10.58 -40.45
N THR A 51 -33.41 11.37 -41.28
CA THR A 51 -33.90 12.71 -40.93
C THR A 51 -35.34 12.72 -40.40
N SER A 52 -36.02 11.58 -40.44
CA SER A 52 -37.46 11.46 -40.14
C SER A 52 -37.71 10.66 -38.86
N VAL A 53 -38.76 11.04 -38.12
CA VAL A 53 -39.24 10.31 -36.94
C VAL A 53 -40.51 9.57 -37.31
N TYR A 54 -40.49 8.26 -37.12
CA TYR A 54 -41.60 7.36 -37.40
C TYR A 54 -42.28 6.95 -36.11
N PHE A 55 -43.61 6.86 -36.17
CA PHE A 55 -44.47 6.42 -35.08
C PHE A 55 -45.27 5.21 -35.52
N TRP A 56 -45.36 4.19 -34.68
CA TRP A 56 -46.16 2.99 -34.97
C TRP A 56 -46.65 2.34 -33.68
N SER A 57 -47.71 1.55 -33.78
CA SER A 57 -48.16 0.68 -32.70
C SER A 57 -48.84 -0.54 -33.29
N LEU A 58 -48.35 -1.73 -32.93
CA LEU A 58 -48.92 -3.00 -33.37
C LEU A 58 -49.79 -3.60 -32.27
N PRO A 59 -50.96 -4.19 -32.58
CA PRO A 59 -51.81 -4.83 -31.58
C PRO A 59 -51.09 -5.92 -30.75
N SER A 60 -50.06 -6.55 -31.32
CA SER A 60 -49.25 -7.59 -30.65
C SER A 60 -48.14 -7.04 -29.75
N CYS A 61 -47.85 -5.74 -29.78
CA CYS A 61 -46.71 -5.14 -29.10
C CYS A 61 -46.78 -5.30 -27.58
N ALA A 62 -47.92 -4.94 -26.96
CA ALA A 62 -48.12 -5.06 -25.52
C ALA A 62 -47.97 -6.51 -25.02
N GLY A 63 -48.56 -7.47 -25.75
CA GLY A 63 -48.46 -8.90 -25.40
C GLY A 63 -47.05 -9.46 -25.54
N ASN A 64 -46.30 -9.01 -26.55
CA ASN A 64 -44.91 -9.43 -26.74
C ASN A 64 -43.96 -8.79 -25.72
N GLN A 65 -44.17 -7.51 -25.37
CA GLN A 65 -43.43 -6.85 -24.30
C GLN A 65 -43.63 -7.58 -22.97
N LEU A 66 -44.88 -7.85 -22.60
CA LEU A 66 -45.19 -8.59 -21.37
C LEU A 66 -44.53 -9.97 -21.34
N ARG A 67 -44.58 -10.72 -22.44
CA ARG A 67 -43.95 -12.04 -22.54
C ARG A 67 -42.43 -11.98 -22.44
N ASN A 68 -41.81 -10.96 -23.04
CA ASN A 68 -40.36 -10.75 -22.94
C ASN A 68 -39.94 -10.37 -21.52
N VAL A 69 -40.69 -9.49 -20.85
CA VAL A 69 -40.44 -9.13 -19.45
C VAL A 69 -40.63 -10.35 -18.55
N TYR A 70 -41.71 -11.11 -18.74
CA TYR A 70 -41.95 -12.34 -17.99
C TYR A 70 -40.80 -13.34 -18.15
N ARG A 71 -40.36 -13.60 -19.39
CA ARG A 71 -39.24 -14.52 -19.65
C ARG A 71 -37.96 -14.05 -18.98
N LYS A 72 -37.62 -12.77 -19.07
CA LYS A 72 -36.44 -12.21 -18.40
C LYS A 72 -36.51 -12.37 -16.89
N LEU A 73 -37.67 -12.05 -16.29
CA LEU A 73 -37.86 -12.20 -14.84
C LEU A 73 -37.78 -13.66 -14.40
N GLU A 74 -38.29 -14.59 -15.20
CA GLU A 74 -38.18 -16.03 -14.93
C GLU A 74 -36.72 -16.51 -15.01
N ASP A 75 -35.97 -16.08 -16.05
CA ASP A 75 -34.55 -16.38 -16.21
C ASP A 75 -33.73 -15.83 -15.02
N ASP A 76 -34.00 -14.58 -14.62
CA ASP A 76 -33.36 -13.92 -13.47
C ASP A 76 -33.69 -14.66 -12.17
N LEU A 77 -34.95 -15.03 -11.94
CA LEU A 77 -35.38 -15.80 -10.79
C LEU A 77 -34.68 -17.16 -10.72
N GLN A 78 -34.58 -17.86 -11.86
CA GLN A 78 -33.90 -19.15 -11.93
C GLN A 78 -32.41 -19.00 -11.63
N SER A 79 -31.75 -17.98 -12.19
CA SER A 79 -30.33 -17.70 -11.92
C SER A 79 -30.08 -17.38 -10.44
N SER A 80 -30.95 -16.57 -9.82
CA SER A 80 -30.84 -16.20 -8.41
C SER A 80 -31.08 -17.40 -7.50
N LYS A 81 -32.05 -18.27 -7.83
CA LYS A 81 -32.28 -19.52 -7.08
C LYS A 81 -31.08 -20.46 -7.15
N LYS A 82 -30.47 -20.61 -8.33
CA LYS A 82 -29.25 -21.39 -8.50
C LYS A 82 -28.11 -20.83 -7.65
N ARG A 83 -27.86 -19.53 -7.73
CA ARG A 83 -26.82 -18.86 -6.93
C ARG A 83 -27.06 -19.00 -5.43
N LEU A 84 -28.31 -18.90 -4.98
CA LEU A 84 -28.66 -19.11 -3.58
C LEU A 84 -28.32 -20.54 -3.13
N ALA A 85 -28.68 -21.55 -3.92
CA ALA A 85 -28.37 -22.95 -3.61
C ALA A 85 -26.85 -23.18 -3.52
N GLU A 86 -26.08 -22.65 -4.47
CA GLU A 86 -24.61 -22.73 -4.46
C GLU A 86 -24.00 -22.04 -3.24
N LEU A 87 -24.50 -20.85 -2.86
CA LEU A 87 -24.02 -20.14 -1.68
C LEU A 87 -24.35 -20.88 -0.38
N VAL A 88 -25.55 -21.45 -0.27
CA VAL A 88 -25.94 -22.26 0.88
C VAL A 88 -25.03 -23.48 1.00
N GLU A 89 -24.75 -24.18 -0.10
CA GLU A 89 -23.82 -25.32 -0.10
C GLU A 89 -22.41 -24.91 0.33
N GLN A 90 -21.90 -23.77 -0.15
CA GLN A 90 -20.60 -23.23 0.27
C GLN A 90 -20.58 -22.87 1.75
N CYS A 91 -21.65 -22.24 2.27
CA CYS A 91 -21.76 -21.91 3.68
C CYS A 91 -21.74 -23.19 4.54
N GLU A 92 -22.51 -24.21 4.18
CA GLU A 92 -22.54 -25.48 4.92
C GLU A 92 -21.19 -26.22 4.83
N ALA A 93 -20.53 -26.20 3.68
CA ALA A 93 -19.18 -26.75 3.53
C ALA A 93 -18.13 -26.03 4.40
N LEU A 94 -18.22 -24.70 4.52
CA LEU A 94 -17.32 -23.90 5.37
C LEU A 94 -17.61 -24.02 6.87
N LYS A 95 -18.88 -24.26 7.24
CA LYS A 95 -19.27 -24.51 8.63
C LYS A 95 -18.70 -25.81 9.17
N LYS A 96 -18.54 -26.83 8.32
CA LYS A 96 -17.98 -28.11 8.72
C LYS A 96 -16.57 -27.92 9.31
N GLY A 97 -16.40 -28.26 10.59
CA GLY A 97 -15.14 -28.06 11.32
C GLY A 97 -14.91 -26.63 11.85
N ARG A 98 -15.87 -25.72 11.64
CA ARG A 98 -15.93 -24.39 12.27
C ARG A 98 -17.27 -24.19 12.99
N GLU A 99 -17.79 -25.29 13.51
CA GLU A 99 -19.06 -25.31 14.21
C GLU A 99 -18.99 -24.38 15.43
N GLU A 100 -20.04 -23.61 15.64
CA GLU A 100 -20.17 -22.78 16.82
C GLU A 100 -20.32 -23.70 18.03
N SER A 101 -19.30 -23.68 18.89
CA SER A 101 -19.19 -24.46 20.11
C SER A 101 -18.47 -23.60 21.13
N ASP A 102 -18.84 -23.75 22.41
CA ASP A 102 -18.20 -23.06 23.54
C ASP A 102 -16.68 -23.32 23.54
N GLU A 103 -16.25 -24.54 23.20
CA GLU A 103 -14.84 -24.92 23.08
C GLU A 103 -14.09 -24.10 22.00
N ARG A 104 -14.77 -23.78 20.90
CA ARG A 104 -14.18 -23.00 19.80
C ARG A 104 -14.07 -21.53 20.20
N GLU A 105 -15.08 -21.00 20.88
CA GLU A 105 -15.04 -19.62 21.38
C GLU A 105 -13.92 -19.44 22.41
N GLU A 106 -13.77 -20.39 23.33
CA GLU A 106 -12.68 -20.40 24.31
C GLU A 106 -11.31 -20.48 23.61
N ALA A 107 -11.11 -21.42 22.68
CA ALA A 107 -9.85 -21.57 21.96
C ALA A 107 -9.47 -20.32 21.13
N LEU A 108 -10.45 -19.64 20.52
CA LEU A 108 -10.23 -18.37 19.82
C LEU A 108 -9.87 -17.23 20.80
N GLY A 109 -10.49 -17.22 21.98
CA GLY A 109 -10.14 -16.31 23.07
C GLY A 109 -8.71 -16.51 23.57
N GLU A 110 -8.30 -17.77 23.78
CA GLU A 110 -6.95 -18.14 24.18
C GLU A 110 -5.92 -17.75 23.10
N LEU A 111 -6.18 -18.09 21.84
CA LEU A 111 -5.32 -17.72 20.72
C LEU A 111 -5.06 -16.22 20.69
N LYS A 112 -6.13 -15.41 20.83
CA LYS A 112 -6.04 -13.95 20.86
C LYS A 112 -5.21 -13.46 22.04
N ALA A 113 -5.38 -14.06 23.23
CA ALA A 113 -4.60 -13.71 24.40
C ALA A 113 -3.11 -14.06 24.23
N ILE A 114 -2.80 -15.19 23.61
CA ILE A 114 -1.42 -15.61 23.30
C ILE A 114 -0.79 -14.67 22.27
N GLU A 115 -1.50 -14.31 21.21
CA GLU A 115 -1.01 -13.36 20.19
C GLU A 115 -0.70 -11.99 20.79
N GLN A 116 -1.55 -11.50 21.71
CA GLN A 116 -1.30 -10.25 22.43
C GLN A 116 -0.01 -10.33 23.24
N LYS A 117 0.15 -11.39 24.05
CA LYS A 117 1.37 -11.61 24.84
C LYS A 117 2.62 -11.73 23.98
N TYR A 118 2.53 -12.43 22.85
CA TYR A 118 3.64 -12.55 21.91
C TYR A 118 4.07 -11.19 21.36
N ASN A 119 3.11 -10.36 20.94
CA ASN A 119 3.39 -9.04 20.41
C ASN A 119 3.98 -8.10 21.47
N GLU A 120 3.48 -8.16 22.71
CA GLU A 120 4.04 -7.42 23.84
C GLU A 120 5.50 -7.81 24.10
N LEU A 121 5.77 -9.11 24.25
CA LEU A 121 7.13 -9.62 24.48
C LEU A 121 8.06 -9.27 23.32
N LYS A 122 7.61 -9.40 22.08
CA LYS A 122 8.38 -9.02 20.89
C LYS A 122 8.70 -7.53 20.88
N SER A 123 7.76 -6.67 21.27
CA SER A 123 8.00 -5.23 21.38
C SER A 123 9.01 -4.92 22.47
N ILE A 124 8.94 -5.58 23.62
CA ILE A 124 9.89 -5.41 24.73
C ILE A 124 11.29 -5.85 24.28
N LEU A 125 11.42 -7.04 23.70
CA LEU A 125 12.70 -7.55 23.20
C LEU A 125 13.30 -6.63 22.14
N SER A 126 12.50 -6.17 21.17
CA SER A 126 12.99 -5.25 20.14
C SER A 126 13.45 -3.90 20.73
N GLN A 127 12.80 -3.41 21.78
CA GLN A 127 13.21 -2.18 22.46
C GLN A 127 14.46 -2.39 23.32
N ASP A 128 14.55 -3.51 24.02
CA ASP A 128 15.66 -3.85 24.91
C ASP A 128 16.94 -4.15 24.12
N GLU A 129 16.84 -4.95 23.05
CA GLU A 129 17.93 -5.20 22.11
C GLU A 129 18.39 -3.90 21.45
N MET A 130 17.47 -3.07 20.97
CA MET A 130 17.83 -1.78 20.37
C MET A 130 18.48 -0.84 21.39
N GLY A 131 18.06 -0.88 22.65
CA GLY A 131 18.67 -0.10 23.74
C GLY A 131 20.07 -0.58 24.11
N HIS A 132 20.28 -1.89 24.23
CA HIS A 132 21.56 -2.49 24.58
C HIS A 132 22.64 -2.26 23.51
N TYR A 133 22.24 -2.23 22.23
CA TYR A 133 23.16 -2.01 21.11
C TYR A 133 23.14 -0.57 20.56
N ALA A 134 22.37 0.35 21.16
CA ALA A 134 22.31 1.75 20.73
C ALA A 134 23.70 2.42 20.70
N ASP A 135 24.56 2.09 21.66
CA ASP A 135 25.92 2.64 21.77
C ASP A 135 26.95 1.90 20.88
N ASN A 136 26.57 0.78 20.27
CA ASN A 136 27.46 -0.09 19.48
C ASN A 136 27.25 0.11 17.97
N ASP A 137 27.13 1.36 17.52
CA ASP A 137 27.05 1.67 16.08
C ASP A 137 28.39 1.37 15.37
N PRO A 138 28.44 0.42 14.41
CA PRO A 138 29.65 0.11 13.67
C PRO A 138 30.22 1.32 12.92
N ALA A 139 29.36 2.23 12.45
CA ALA A 139 29.81 3.42 11.73
C ALA A 139 30.53 4.39 12.67
N ALA A 140 29.99 4.61 13.87
CA ALA A 140 30.64 5.41 14.92
C ALA A 140 31.99 4.80 15.36
N PHE A 141 32.06 3.47 15.49
CA PHE A 141 33.29 2.78 15.87
C PHE A 141 34.38 2.88 14.78
N GLU A 142 34.01 2.72 13.51
CA GLU A 142 34.93 2.88 12.39
C GLU A 142 35.41 4.33 12.23
N GLU A 143 34.56 5.32 12.49
CA GLU A 143 34.97 6.74 12.49
C GLU A 143 35.93 7.04 13.64
N MET A 144 35.70 6.45 14.82
CA MET A 144 36.62 6.55 15.95
C MET A 144 37.99 5.95 15.62
N LYS A 145 38.05 4.78 14.96
CA LYS A 145 39.32 4.18 14.52
C LYS A 145 40.09 5.07 13.56
N LYS A 146 39.42 5.61 12.53
CA LYS A 146 40.06 6.53 11.57
C LYS A 146 40.60 7.77 12.28
N SER A 147 39.85 8.31 13.22
CA SER A 147 40.27 9.46 14.03
C SER A 147 41.52 9.15 14.85
N ILE A 148 41.60 7.95 15.44
CA ILE A 148 42.77 7.46 16.17
C ILE A 148 43.98 7.34 15.24
N GLU A 149 43.83 6.77 14.04
CA GLU A 149 44.92 6.64 13.06
C GLU A 149 45.50 8.01 12.66
N VAL A 150 44.62 8.99 12.40
CA VAL A 150 45.04 10.36 12.06
C VAL A 150 45.76 11.02 13.24
N ALA A 151 45.22 10.91 14.45
CA ALA A 151 45.82 11.48 15.65
C ALA A 151 47.18 10.85 15.97
N HIS A 152 47.29 9.53 15.78
CA HIS A 152 48.53 8.77 15.98
C HIS A 152 49.62 9.18 14.99
N ALA A 153 49.30 9.22 13.70
CA ALA A 153 50.22 9.68 12.67
C ALA A 153 50.66 11.14 12.91
N ALA A 154 49.73 12.00 13.33
CA ALA A 154 50.03 13.39 13.67
C ALA A 154 50.97 13.51 14.89
N ALA A 155 50.72 12.74 15.94
CA ALA A 155 51.56 12.72 17.14
C ALA A 155 52.99 12.29 16.81
N ASN A 156 53.15 11.18 16.08
CA ASN A 156 54.47 10.67 15.68
C ASN A 156 55.21 11.63 14.73
N ARG A 157 54.48 12.33 13.85
CA ARG A 157 55.08 13.39 13.03
C ARG A 157 55.60 14.56 13.86
N TRP A 158 54.92 14.92 14.95
CA TRP A 158 55.43 15.94 15.86
C TRP A 158 56.62 15.42 16.68
N THR A 159 56.65 14.14 17.05
CA THR A 159 57.83 13.48 17.63
C THR A 159 59.04 13.56 16.70
N ASP A 160 58.89 13.26 15.40
CA ASP A 160 59.94 13.45 14.38
C ASP A 160 60.47 14.88 14.35
N ASN A 161 59.55 15.86 14.35
CA ASN A 161 59.90 17.28 14.32
C ASN A 161 60.69 17.69 15.56
N ILE A 162 60.30 17.20 16.75
CA ILE A 162 61.00 17.48 18.01
C ILE A 162 62.42 16.90 17.97
N PHE A 163 62.58 15.64 17.55
CA PHE A 163 63.92 15.02 17.45
C PHE A 163 64.79 15.70 16.39
N THR A 164 64.22 16.07 15.25
CA THR A 164 64.92 16.82 14.20
C THR A 164 65.39 18.17 14.71
N LEU A 165 64.55 18.90 15.44
CA LEU A 165 64.92 20.18 16.05
C LEU A 165 66.02 20.01 17.11
N ARG A 166 65.92 18.98 17.97
CA ARG A 166 66.94 18.63 18.97
C ARG A 166 68.29 18.39 18.31
N GLN A 167 68.32 17.57 17.26
CA GLN A 167 69.53 17.25 16.50
C GLN A 167 70.10 18.47 15.75
N TRP A 168 69.26 19.21 15.04
CA TRP A 168 69.69 20.37 14.25
C TRP A 168 70.22 21.50 15.15
N CYS A 169 69.55 21.80 16.27
CA CYS A 169 70.01 22.79 17.24
C CYS A 169 71.34 22.36 17.86
N GLY A 170 71.46 21.08 18.27
CA GLY A 170 72.69 20.53 18.82
C GLY A 170 73.89 20.62 17.86
N ASN A 171 73.67 20.43 16.56
CA ASN A 171 74.74 20.47 15.55
C ASN A 171 75.14 21.88 15.13
N ASN A 172 74.19 22.81 15.02
CA ASN A 172 74.45 24.16 14.47
C ASN A 172 74.70 25.21 15.57
N PHE A 173 74.16 25.01 16.78
CA PHE A 173 74.26 25.97 17.89
C PHE A 173 74.64 25.26 19.21
N PRO A 174 75.91 24.86 19.39
CA PRO A 174 76.34 24.12 20.59
C PRO A 174 76.06 24.86 21.91
N GLN A 175 76.07 26.20 21.89
CA GLN A 175 75.80 27.05 23.05
C GLN A 175 74.32 27.07 23.45
N ALA A 176 73.40 26.77 22.54
CA ALA A 176 71.95 26.75 22.77
C ALA A 176 71.42 25.36 23.16
N LYS A 177 72.26 24.32 23.03
CA LYS A 177 71.88 22.94 23.32
C LYS A 177 71.38 22.75 24.75
N GLU A 178 72.13 23.21 25.75
CA GLU A 178 71.74 23.06 27.17
C GLU A 178 70.45 23.82 27.50
N GLN A 179 70.22 24.98 26.87
CA GLN A 179 68.99 25.75 27.05
C GLN A 179 67.77 25.04 26.45
N LEU A 180 67.93 24.41 25.28
CA LEU A 180 66.88 23.64 24.64
C LEU A 180 66.52 22.38 25.44
N GLU A 181 67.53 21.67 25.97
CA GLU A 181 67.32 20.50 26.84
C GLU A 181 66.60 20.88 28.14
N HIS A 182 66.96 22.02 28.74
CA HIS A 182 66.26 22.52 29.93
C HIS A 182 64.79 22.84 29.61
N LEU A 183 64.52 23.53 28.50
CA LEU A 183 63.16 23.84 28.07
C LEU A 183 62.34 22.58 27.81
N TYR A 184 62.92 21.58 27.12
CA TYR A 184 62.24 20.30 26.86
C TYR A 184 61.90 19.55 28.15
N ASN A 185 62.80 19.51 29.13
CA ASN A 185 62.51 18.93 30.43
C ASN A 185 61.42 19.69 31.19
N GLU A 186 61.40 21.04 31.13
CA GLU A 186 60.34 21.84 31.76
C GLU A 186 58.95 21.58 31.17
N VAL A 187 58.85 21.33 29.86
CA VAL A 187 57.58 21.02 29.17
C VAL A 187 57.25 19.53 29.16
N GLY A 188 58.05 18.70 29.84
CA GLY A 188 57.80 17.26 30.02
C GLY A 188 58.27 16.37 28.86
N ILE A 189 59.13 16.88 27.97
CA ILE A 189 59.84 16.08 26.97
C ILE A 189 61.13 15.57 27.63
N THR A 190 61.01 14.45 28.35
CA THR A 190 62.10 13.78 29.07
C THR A 190 62.80 12.74 28.19
N ASP A 191 63.86 12.10 28.70
CA ASP A 191 64.61 11.08 27.94
C ASP A 191 63.78 9.83 27.60
N ASP A 192 62.67 9.59 28.30
CA ASP A 192 61.70 8.52 28.00
C ASP A 192 60.66 8.91 26.92
N PHE A 193 60.74 10.12 26.35
CA PHE A 193 59.83 10.56 25.29
C PHE A 193 60.18 9.85 23.97
N ASP A 194 59.23 9.07 23.46
CA ASP A 194 59.39 8.28 22.23
C ASP A 194 58.10 8.27 21.39
N TYR A 195 58.15 7.60 20.24
CA TYR A 195 56.98 7.39 19.39
C TYR A 195 55.87 6.65 20.14
N LEU A 196 54.63 7.05 19.85
CA LEU A 196 53.47 6.30 20.31
C LEU A 196 53.41 5.00 19.52
N GLU A 197 53.39 3.87 20.21
CA GLU A 197 53.08 2.56 19.62
C GLU A 197 51.57 2.35 19.63
N LEU A 198 50.99 1.98 18.48
CA LEU A 198 49.62 1.48 18.45
C LEU A 198 49.64 0.07 19.04
N ALA A 199 48.98 -0.11 20.19
CA ALA A 199 48.74 -1.45 20.71
C ALA A 199 48.03 -2.27 19.61
N PRO A 200 48.47 -3.52 19.33
CA PRO A 200 47.80 -4.34 18.35
C PRO A 200 46.36 -4.53 18.82
N ILE A 201 45.41 -4.10 18.00
CA ILE A 201 43.99 -4.39 18.19
C ILE A 201 43.92 -5.91 18.15
N LEU A 202 43.82 -6.55 19.32
CA LEU A 202 43.54 -7.99 19.39
C LEU A 202 42.29 -8.21 18.53
N PRO A 203 42.34 -9.09 17.51
CA PRO A 203 41.14 -9.43 16.77
C PRO A 203 40.15 -9.94 17.81
N GLN A 204 39.03 -9.25 17.98
CA GLN A 204 37.92 -9.85 18.71
C GLN A 204 37.59 -11.12 17.93
N GLY A 205 37.89 -12.26 18.55
CA GLY A 205 37.60 -13.57 17.98
C GLY A 205 36.12 -13.66 17.60
N PRO A 206 35.75 -14.57 16.70
CA PRO A 206 34.38 -14.64 16.22
C PRO A 206 33.46 -14.76 17.42
N VAL A 207 32.56 -13.77 17.57
CA VAL A 207 31.44 -13.86 18.52
C VAL A 207 30.73 -15.15 18.15
N SER A 208 30.92 -16.15 19.01
CA SER A 208 30.30 -17.45 18.80
C SER A 208 28.82 -17.22 19.04
N ASP A 209 28.02 -17.26 17.98
CA ASP A 209 26.57 -17.43 18.07
C ASP A 209 26.31 -18.72 18.86
N GLN A 210 26.22 -18.60 20.18
CA GLN A 210 25.63 -19.64 21.02
C GLN A 210 24.12 -19.52 20.84
N MET A 211 23.63 -20.11 19.76
CA MET A 211 22.26 -20.60 19.71
C MET A 211 22.09 -21.54 20.90
N LEU A 212 21.33 -21.10 21.90
CA LEU A 212 20.81 -21.94 22.96
C LEU A 212 19.90 -23.00 22.32
N GLU A 213 20.46 -24.18 22.05
CA GLU A 213 19.67 -25.40 21.92
C GLU A 213 19.00 -25.66 23.28
N GLY A 214 17.74 -25.24 23.39
CA GLY A 214 16.83 -25.77 24.39
C GLY A 214 16.63 -27.25 24.11
N ASN A 215 17.07 -28.09 25.04
CA ASN A 215 16.77 -29.52 25.02
C ASN A 215 15.49 -29.80 25.85
N PRO A 216 14.77 -30.91 25.56
CA PRO A 216 13.34 -31.09 25.77
C PRO A 216 12.91 -31.41 27.22
#